data_AF-A0A6L7F0W9-F1
#
_entry.id   AF-A0A6L7F0W9-F1
#
_cell.length_a   1.000
_cell.length_b   1.000
_cell.length_c   1.000
_cell.angle_alpha   90.00
_cell.angle_beta   90.00
_cell.angle_gamma   90.00
#
_symmetry.space_group_name_H-M   'P 1'
#
loop_
_entity.id
_entity.type
_entity.pdbx_description
1 polymer ?
#
loop_
_entity_poly.entity_id
_entity_poly.type
_entity_poly.pdbx_seq_one_letter_code
_entity_poly.pdbx_strand_id
1 'polypeptide(L)'
;MSVVLQILHGVLWVFIALMWIRFLVDWVQVFARSWAPSGFLLVVLEFVYSVTDPPIKALRRFIPPLRIGQVAIDLSFIIVMITAYLLLSIVGRLAVSV
;
A
#
# COMPACT_ATOMS: atom_id res chain seq x y z
N MET A 1 8.41 -26.64 -1.69
CA MET A 1 7.58 -25.44 -1.44
C MET A 1 6.91 -25.56 -0.08
N SER A 2 7.29 -24.74 0.91
CA SER A 2 6.57 -24.68 2.20
C SER A 2 5.21 -23.98 2.04
N VAL A 3 4.13 -24.58 2.58
CA VAL A 3 2.78 -23.99 2.59
C VAL A 3 2.77 -22.60 3.23
N VAL A 4 3.60 -22.39 4.27
CA VAL A 4 3.73 -21.10 4.95
C VAL A 4 4.25 -20.02 4.00
N LEU A 5 5.25 -20.34 3.18
CA LEU A 5 5.82 -19.38 2.21
C LEU A 5 4.82 -19.03 1.10
N GLN A 6 4.00 -19.99 0.68
CA GLN A 6 2.94 -19.75 -0.32
C GLN A 6 1.86 -18.81 0.22
N ILE A 7 1.40 -19.04 1.46
CA ILE A 7 0.42 -18.16 2.10
C ILE A 7 0.99 -16.76 2.26
N LEU A 8 2.23 -16.63 2.75
CA LEU A 8 2.88 -15.33 2.94
C LEU A 8 3.04 -14.57 1.61
N HIS A 9 3.47 -15.27 0.55
CA HIS A 9 3.56 -14.70 -0.79
C HIS A 9 2.20 -14.19 -1.30
N GLY A 10 1.14 -14.98 -1.08
CA GLY A 10 -0.23 -14.58 -1.43
C GLY A 10 -0.69 -13.34 -0.67
N VAL A 11 -0.43 -13.27 0.63
CA VAL A 11 -0.77 -12.10 1.47
C VAL A 11 -0.02 -10.85 1.00
N LEU A 12 1.27 -10.96 0.67
CA LEU A 12 2.05 -9.84 0.13
C LEU A 12 1.50 -9.35 -1.21
N TRP A 13 1.08 -10.27 -2.08
CA TRP A 13 0.41 -9.93 -3.35
C TRP A 13 -0.88 -9.14 -3.13
N VAL A 14 -1.73 -9.62 -2.22
CA VAL A 14 -2.99 -8.94 -1.87
C VAL A 14 -2.70 -7.56 -1.27
N PHE A 15 -1.73 -7.45 -0.37
CA PHE A 15 -1.34 -6.19 0.24
C PHE A 15 -0.89 -5.16 -0.82
N ILE A 16 -0.05 -5.58 -1.77
CA ILE A 16 0.38 -4.73 -2.89
C ILE A 16 -0.82 -4.28 -3.74
N ALA A 17 -1.76 -5.19 -4.03
CA ALA A 17 -2.98 -4.83 -4.76
C ALA A 17 -3.81 -3.77 -4.01
N LEU A 18 -3.96 -3.89 -2.69
CA LEU A 18 -4.63 -2.87 -1.86
C LEU A 18 -3.90 -1.53 -1.90
N MET A 19 -2.57 -1.53 -1.86
CA MET A 19 -1.79 -0.30 -2.00
C MET A 19 -2.00 0.38 -3.37
N TRP A 20 -2.17 -0.40 -4.43
CA TRP A 20 -2.53 0.15 -5.76
C TRP A 20 -3.93 0.73 -5.80
N ILE A 21 -4.92 0.04 -5.21
CA ILE A 21 -6.29 0.59 -5.11
C ILE A 21 -6.25 1.94 -4.41
N ARG A 22 -5.57 2.02 -3.25
CA ARG A 22 -5.35 3.28 -2.54
C ARG A 22 -4.70 4.34 -3.42
N PHE A 23 -3.60 4.01 -4.09
CA PHE A 23 -2.90 4.96 -4.95
C PHE A 23 -3.84 5.57 -5.99
N LEU A 24 -4.59 4.73 -6.70
CA LEU A 24 -5.55 5.18 -7.71
C LEU A 24 -6.62 6.08 -7.10
N VAL A 25 -7.16 5.71 -5.94
CA VAL A 25 -8.20 6.49 -5.26
C VAL A 25 -7.66 7.85 -4.79
N ASP A 26 -6.45 7.88 -4.23
CA ASP A 26 -5.79 9.11 -3.81
C ASP A 26 -5.58 10.05 -5.01
N TRP A 27 -5.20 9.51 -6.18
CA TRP A 27 -5.14 10.30 -7.42
C TRP A 27 -6.50 10.78 -7.92
N VAL A 28 -7.52 9.92 -7.87
CA VAL A 28 -8.89 10.29 -8.23
C VAL A 28 -9.36 11.46 -7.37
N GLN A 29 -9.10 11.46 -6.07
CA GLN A 29 -9.45 12.57 -5.17
C GLN A 29 -8.69 13.86 -5.50
N VAL A 30 -7.42 13.76 -5.90
CA VAL A 30 -6.62 14.92 -6.32
C VAL A 30 -7.19 15.56 -7.58
N PHE A 31 -7.57 14.75 -8.58
CA PHE A 31 -8.09 15.24 -9.86
C PHE A 31 -9.58 15.62 -9.80
N ALA A 32 -10.40 14.85 -9.08
CA ALA A 32 -11.82 15.06 -8.89
C ALA A 32 -12.11 15.46 -7.44
N ARG A 33 -11.77 16.70 -7.07
CA ARG A 33 -11.90 17.20 -5.68
C ARG A 33 -13.31 17.16 -5.10
N SER A 34 -14.34 17.12 -5.96
CA SER A 34 -15.75 16.98 -5.56
C SER A 34 -16.20 15.52 -5.39
N TRP A 35 -15.37 14.56 -5.79
CA TRP A 35 -15.67 13.15 -5.67
C TRP A 35 -15.51 12.69 -4.22
N ALA A 36 -16.54 12.02 -3.70
CA ALA A 36 -16.52 11.35 -2.41
C ALA A 36 -17.07 9.94 -2.58
N PRO A 37 -16.40 8.91 -2.04
CA PRO A 37 -16.91 7.56 -2.08
C PRO A 37 -18.17 7.44 -1.23
N SER A 38 -19.17 6.69 -1.72
CA SER A 38 -20.44 6.47 -1.02
C SER A 38 -20.90 5.02 -1.14
N GLY A 39 -21.80 4.62 -0.24
CA GLY A 39 -22.38 3.29 -0.20
C GLY A 39 -21.33 2.18 -0.05
N PHE A 40 -21.46 1.13 -0.84
CA PHE A 40 -20.58 -0.04 -0.78
C PHE A 40 -19.10 0.30 -1.06
N LEU A 41 -18.82 1.24 -1.97
CA LEU A 41 -17.46 1.64 -2.30
C LEU A 41 -16.75 2.26 -1.09
N LEU A 42 -17.46 3.04 -0.27
CA LEU A 42 -16.90 3.63 0.95
C LEU A 42 -16.40 2.54 1.91
N VAL A 43 -17.17 1.47 2.10
CA VAL A 43 -16.82 0.35 2.99
C VAL A 43 -15.56 -0.37 2.49
N VAL A 44 -15.47 -0.62 1.17
CA VAL A 44 -14.28 -1.25 0.57
C VAL A 44 -13.06 -0.36 0.72
N LEU A 45 -13.19 0.93 0.47
CA LEU A 45 -12.08 1.87 0.60
C LEU A 45 -11.65 2.02 2.04
N GLU A 46 -12.57 2.12 2.99
CA GLU A 46 -12.24 2.13 4.42
C GLU A 46 -11.43 0.89 4.80
N PHE A 47 -11.82 -0.29 4.30
CA PHE A 47 -11.03 -1.51 4.49
C PHE A 47 -9.63 -1.39 3.88
N VAL A 48 -9.50 -0.96 2.63
CA VAL A 48 -8.22 -0.73 1.95
C VAL A 48 -7.33 0.23 2.76
N TYR A 49 -7.88 1.36 3.20
CA TYR A 49 -7.16 2.36 4.00
C TYR A 49 -6.77 1.77 5.36
N SER A 50 -7.64 1.02 6.03
CA SER A 50 -7.36 0.40 7.33
C SER A 50 -6.20 -0.60 7.28
N VAL A 51 -6.06 -1.34 6.18
CA VAL A 51 -4.96 -2.32 5.98
C VAL A 51 -3.66 -1.62 5.57
N THR A 52 -3.74 -0.58 4.74
CA THR A 52 -2.55 0.08 4.18
C THR A 52 -2.00 1.22 5.04
N ASP A 53 -2.82 1.85 5.89
CA ASP A 53 -2.43 2.97 6.76
C ASP A 53 -1.39 2.60 7.84
N PRO A 54 -1.51 1.47 8.57
CA PRO A 54 -0.61 1.21 9.69
C PRO A 54 0.87 1.14 9.29
N PRO A 55 1.26 0.44 8.19
CA PRO A 55 2.63 0.45 7.70
C PRO A 55 3.12 1.86 7.31
N ILE A 56 2.29 2.64 6.62
CA ILE A 56 2.62 4.01 6.19
C ILE A 56 2.79 4.92 7.41
N LYS A 57 1.86 4.86 8.37
CA LYS A 57 1.90 5.64 9.62
C LYS A 57 3.11 5.27 10.46
N ALA A 58 3.49 3.99 10.52
CA ALA A 58 4.69 3.55 11.19
C ALA A 58 5.94 4.18 10.58
N LEU A 59 6.01 4.24 9.24
CA LEU A 59 7.14 4.83 8.55
C LEU A 59 7.17 6.37 8.62
N ARG A 60 6.01 7.02 8.61
CA ARG A 60 5.88 8.49 8.77
C ARG A 60 6.47 9.00 10.09
N ARG A 61 6.66 8.14 11.09
CA ARG A 61 7.35 8.48 12.34
C ARG A 61 8.84 8.75 12.12
N PHE A 62 9.44 8.13 11.11
CA PHE A 62 10.86 8.23 10.80
C PHE A 62 11.13 9.13 9.59
N ILE A 63 10.23 9.11 8.60
CA ILE A 63 10.39 9.83 7.33
C ILE A 63 9.18 10.74 7.14
N PRO A 64 9.22 11.97 7.67
CA PRO A 64 8.10 12.90 7.51
C PRO A 64 7.89 13.25 6.02
N PRO A 65 6.65 13.58 5.62
CA PRO A 65 6.35 13.92 4.23
C PRO A 65 7.15 15.14 3.78
N LEU A 66 7.77 15.05 2.60
CA LEU A 66 8.54 16.15 2.04
C LEU A 66 7.58 17.15 1.39
N ARG A 67 7.63 18.39 1.85
CA ARG A 67 6.87 19.50 1.27
C ARG A 67 7.74 20.23 0.27
N ILE A 68 7.30 20.28 -0.98
CA ILE A 68 7.96 21.04 -2.05
C ILE A 68 6.98 22.13 -2.50
N GLY A 69 7.23 23.36 -2.04
CA GLY A 69 6.32 24.48 -2.25
C GLY A 69 4.96 24.25 -1.59
N GLN A 70 3.90 24.19 -2.40
CA GLN A 70 2.53 23.93 -1.94
C GLN A 70 2.12 22.45 -1.97
N VAL A 71 2.96 21.57 -2.53
CA VAL A 71 2.64 20.14 -2.69
C VAL A 71 3.41 19.31 -1.67
N ALA A 72 2.71 18.44 -0.94
CA ALA A 72 3.33 17.43 -0.07
C ALA A 72 3.45 16.12 -0.84
N ILE A 73 4.65 15.55 -0.89
CA ILE A 73 4.90 14.23 -1.48
C ILE A 73 5.04 13.21 -0.34
N ASP A 74 4.21 12.19 -0.36
CA ASP A 74 4.25 11.11 0.63
C ASP A 74 5.31 10.06 0.26
N LEU A 75 6.54 10.30 0.69
CA LEU A 75 7.63 9.33 0.55
C LEU A 75 7.35 8.04 1.32
N SER A 76 6.59 8.11 2.42
CA SER A 76 6.30 6.92 3.23
C SER A 76 5.47 5.91 2.44
N PHE A 77 4.49 6.38 1.66
CA PHE A 77 3.73 5.52 0.76
C PHE A 77 4.64 4.78 -0.23
N ILE A 78 5.53 5.52 -0.91
CA ILE A 78 6.44 4.97 -1.92
C ILE A 78 7.36 3.91 -1.30
N ILE A 79 7.94 4.22 -0.15
CA ILE A 79 8.86 3.31 0.53
C ILE A 79 8.15 2.04 0.96
N VAL A 80 6.95 2.14 1.57
CA VAL A 80 6.16 0.95 1.95
C VAL A 80 5.86 0.08 0.73
N MET A 81 5.48 0.69 -0.41
CA MET A 81 5.23 -0.03 -1.65
C MET A 81 6.48 -0.78 -2.13
N ILE A 82 7.63 -0.09 -2.19
CA ILE A 82 8.91 -0.68 -2.60
C ILE A 82 9.32 -1.81 -1.66
N THR A 83 9.19 -1.61 -0.35
CA THR A 83 9.48 -2.63 0.66
C THR A 83 8.58 -3.86 0.47
N ALA A 84 7.28 -3.67 0.21
CA ALA A 84 6.37 -4.78 -0.05
C ALA A 84 6.76 -5.58 -1.30
N TYR A 85 7.13 -4.91 -2.39
CA TYR A 85 7.65 -5.58 -3.60
C TYR A 85 8.96 -6.32 -3.34
N LEU A 86 9.86 -5.72 -2.56
CA LEU A 86 11.13 -6.36 -2.18
C LEU A 86 10.87 -7.63 -1.36
N LEU A 87 10.00 -7.54 -0.35
CA LEU A 87 9.59 -8.71 0.46
C LEU A 87 8.95 -9.78 -0.42
N LEU A 88 8.07 -9.41 -1.34
CA LEU A 88 7.44 -10.35 -2.26
C LEU A 88 8.47 -11.09 -3.11
N SER A 89 9.45 -10.36 -3.67
CA SER A 89 10.54 -10.94 -4.46
C SER A 89 11.40 -11.89 -3.64
N ILE A 90 11.77 -11.51 -2.42
CA ILE A 90 12.56 -12.36 -1.51
C ILE A 90 11.79 -13.62 -1.15
N VAL A 91 10.54 -13.49 -0.72
CA VAL A 91 9.69 -14.64 -0.34
C VAL A 91 9.45 -15.56 -1.53
N GLY A 92 9.25 -15.01 -2.74
CA GLY A 92 9.11 -15.79 -3.96
C GLY A 92 10.37 -16.59 -4.30
N ARG A 93 11.55 -15.97 -4.18
CA ARG A 93 12.84 -16.66 -4.38
C ARG A 93 13.04 -17.77 -3.34
N LEU A 94 12.77 -17.48 -2.07
CA LEU A 94 12.88 -18.44 -0.98
C LEU A 94 11.92 -19.61 -1.16
N ALA A 95 10.69 -19.34 -1.62
CA ALA A 95 9.71 -20.37 -1.92
C ALA A 95 10.26 -21.32 -2.98
N VAL A 96 10.81 -20.81 -4.09
CA VAL A 96 11.35 -21.63 -5.19
C VAL A 96 12.59 -22.45 -4.77
N SER A 97 13.39 -21.94 -3.84
CA SER A 97 14.64 -22.61 -3.40
C SER A 97 14.46 -23.73 -2.37
N VAL A 98 13.25 -23.92 -1.81
CA VAL A 98 12.95 -24.89 -0.73
C VAL A 98 11.90 -25.91 -1.17
#